data_AF-A0A699SY91-F1
#
_entry.id   AF-A0A699SY91-F1
#
_cell.length_a   1.000
_cell.length_b   1.000
_cell.length_c   1.000
_cell.angle_alpha   90.00
_cell.angle_beta   90.00
_cell.angle_gamma   90.00
#
_symmetry.space_group_name_H-M   'P 1'
#
loop_
_entity.id
_entity.type
_entity.pdbx_description
1 polymer ?
#
loop_
_entity_poly.entity_id
_entity_poly.type
_entity_poly.pdbx_seq_one_letter_code
_entity_poly.pdbx_strand_id
1 'polypeptide(L)'
;SHIRYALTHRPRIVFDSLVKQFWATATVHNHEAGPSQIIANIDSNEVVVTESLIRTQLQLNDVDRLYEFTLIDVLDGMRVIGYPT
;
A
#
# COMPACT_ATOMS: atom_id res chain seq x y z
N SER A 1 -14.68 5.65 28.29
CA SER A 1 -14.30 4.73 27.20
C SER A 1 -13.01 5.18 26.54
N HIS A 2 -11.93 4.42 26.68
CA HIS A 2 -10.59 4.77 26.18
C HIS A 2 -10.53 4.96 24.65
N ILE A 3 -11.40 4.25 23.90
CA ILE A 3 -11.57 4.43 22.44
C ILE A 3 -11.97 5.86 22.07
N ARG A 4 -12.92 6.48 22.77
CA ARG A 4 -13.34 7.87 22.47
C ARG A 4 -12.23 8.89 22.78
N TYR A 5 -11.42 8.63 23.79
CA TYR A 5 -10.29 9.50 24.15
C TYR A 5 -9.17 9.40 23.12
N ALA A 6 -8.78 8.19 22.71
CA ALA A 6 -7.78 7.94 21.68
C ALA A 6 -8.15 8.56 20.32
N LEU A 7 -9.44 8.59 19.96
CA LEU A 7 -9.92 9.18 18.71
C LEU A 7 -10.03 10.71 18.74
N THR A 8 -10.14 11.33 19.93
CA THR A 8 -10.32 12.79 20.08
C THR A 8 -9.04 13.53 20.44
N HIS A 9 -8.09 12.87 21.12
CA HIS A 9 -6.82 13.47 21.51
C HIS A 9 -5.73 13.16 20.47
N ARG A 10 -5.70 13.99 19.41
CA ARG A 10 -4.70 14.02 18.33
C ARG A 10 -4.04 12.67 17.97
N PRO A 11 -4.77 11.80 17.25
CA PRO A 11 -4.23 10.54 16.73
C PRO A 11 -3.09 10.71 15.73
N ARG A 12 -2.96 11.88 15.10
CA ARG A 12 -2.00 12.12 14.00
C ARG A 12 -0.54 11.83 14.36
N ILE A 13 -0.12 12.16 15.59
CA ILE A 13 1.26 11.92 16.05
C ILE A 13 1.51 10.43 16.22
N VAL A 14 0.52 9.71 16.76
CA VAL A 14 0.57 8.26 16.92
C VAL A 14 0.64 7.60 15.54
N PHE A 15 -0.23 7.97 14.60
CA PHE A 15 -0.21 7.40 13.26
C PHE A 15 1.10 7.69 12.49
N ASP A 16 1.66 8.90 12.58
CA ASP A 16 2.95 9.22 11.95
C ASP A 16 4.11 8.39 12.53
N SER A 17 4.10 8.18 13.86
CA SER A 17 5.08 7.31 14.54
C SER A 17 4.98 5.86 14.07
N LEU A 18 3.75 5.30 13.99
CA LEU A 18 3.54 3.92 13.57
C LEU A 18 3.93 3.70 12.11
N VAL A 19 3.63 4.67 11.24
CA VAL A 19 4.03 4.63 9.82
C VAL A 19 5.55 4.68 9.69
N LYS A 20 6.24 5.52 10.48
CA LYS A 20 7.71 5.56 10.51
C LYS A 20 8.32 4.24 11.01
N GLN A 21 7.76 3.64 12.06
CA GLN A 21 8.22 2.33 12.56
C GLN A 21 8.02 1.24 11.51
N PHE A 22 6.86 1.24 10.83
CA PHE A 22 6.61 0.33 9.71
C PHE A 22 7.69 0.49 8.65
N TRP A 23 7.96 1.70 8.15
CA TRP A 23 8.99 1.91 7.12
C TRP A 23 10.42 1.60 7.59
N ALA A 24 10.73 1.80 8.87
CA ALA A 24 12.04 1.51 9.43
C ALA A 24 12.32 0.00 9.58
N THR A 25 11.29 -0.81 9.73
CA THR A 25 11.41 -2.24 10.06
C THR A 25 10.84 -3.17 8.99
N ALA A 26 10.13 -2.64 8.00
CA ALA A 26 9.57 -3.41 6.90
C ALA A 26 10.67 -4.12 6.12
N THR A 27 10.58 -5.44 6.06
CA THR A 27 11.47 -6.30 5.31
C THR A 27 10.65 -7.18 4.37
N VAL A 28 11.12 -7.32 3.13
CA VAL A 28 10.49 -8.22 2.16
C VAL A 28 10.99 -9.63 2.42
N HIS A 29 10.05 -10.53 2.70
CA HIS A 29 10.31 -11.94 2.86
C HIS A 29 9.81 -12.68 1.62
N ASN A 30 10.76 -13.15 0.80
CA ASN A 30 10.46 -13.97 -0.37
C ASN A 30 10.39 -15.44 0.05
N HIS A 31 9.27 -16.08 -0.23
CA HIS A 31 9.10 -17.50 0.05
C HIS A 31 9.39 -18.29 -1.24
N GLU A 32 10.26 -19.30 -1.18
CA GLU A 32 10.63 -20.09 -2.37
C GLU A 32 9.43 -20.83 -3.00
N ALA A 33 8.39 -21.09 -2.22
CA ALA A 33 7.21 -21.86 -2.62
C ALA A 33 5.88 -21.07 -2.51
N GLY A 34 5.90 -19.75 -2.31
CA GLY A 34 4.69 -18.98 -1.99
C GLY A 34 4.79 -17.48 -2.26
N PRO A 35 3.68 -16.74 -2.12
CA PRO A 35 3.64 -15.31 -2.40
C PRO A 35 4.53 -14.53 -1.43
N SER A 36 5.22 -13.52 -1.94
CA SER A 36 6.05 -12.64 -1.12
C SER A 36 5.21 -11.88 -0.10
N GLN A 37 5.81 -11.63 1.06
CA GLN A 37 5.18 -10.90 2.16
C GLN A 37 6.11 -9.81 2.66
N ILE A 38 5.54 -8.75 3.21
CA ILE A 38 6.28 -7.71 3.92
C ILE A 38 6.02 -7.92 5.41
N ILE A 39 7.09 -8.05 6.18
CA ILE A 39 7.02 -8.19 7.63
C ILE A 39 7.59 -6.92 8.24
N ALA A 40 6.85 -6.30 9.15
CA ALA A 40 7.26 -5.10 9.86
C ALA A 40 7.00 -5.24 11.37
N ASN A 41 7.78 -4.55 12.19
CA ASN A 41 7.57 -4.50 13.63
C ASN A 41 7.03 -3.11 14.02
N ILE A 42 5.78 -3.09 14.49
CA ILE A 42 5.09 -1.87 14.93
C ILE A 42 4.71 -2.05 16.40
N ASP A 43 5.16 -1.16 17.27
CA ASP A 43 4.91 -1.22 18.72
C ASP A 43 5.23 -2.59 19.35
N SER A 44 6.35 -3.21 18.94
CA SER A 44 6.76 -4.57 19.36
C SER A 44 5.87 -5.71 18.84
N ASN A 45 4.90 -5.41 17.96
CA ASN A 45 4.07 -6.42 17.32
C ASN A 45 4.52 -6.64 15.87
N GLU A 46 4.64 -7.91 15.50
CA GLU A 46 4.88 -8.29 14.12
C GLU A 46 3.60 -8.11 13.30
N VAL A 47 3.72 -7.38 12.20
CA VAL A 47 2.64 -7.14 11.23
C VAL A 47 3.07 -7.75 9.91
N VAL A 48 2.24 -8.64 9.39
CA VAL A 48 2.43 -9.29 8.09
C VAL A 48 1.50 -8.65 7.08
N VAL A 49 2.08 -8.07 6.02
CA VAL A 49 1.37 -7.51 4.88
C VAL A 49 1.60 -8.43 3.69
N THR A 50 0.55 -9.16 3.28
CA THR A 50 0.61 -10.03 2.10
C THR A 50 0.37 -9.24 0.82
N GLU A 51 0.89 -9.74 -0.29
CA GLU A 51 0.60 -9.21 -1.62
C GLU A 51 -0.91 -9.15 -1.91
N SER A 52 -1.67 -10.17 -1.51
CA SER A 52 -3.13 -10.21 -1.65
C SER A 52 -3.84 -9.09 -0.87
N LEU A 53 -3.34 -8.74 0.31
CA LEU A 53 -3.87 -7.64 1.11
C LEU A 53 -3.62 -6.30 0.41
N ILE A 54 -2.41 -6.08 -0.11
CA ILE A 54 -2.06 -4.87 -0.87
C ILE A 54 -2.98 -4.74 -2.09
N ARG A 55 -3.14 -5.82 -2.87
CA ARG A 55 -4.03 -5.82 -4.04
C ARG A 55 -5.47 -5.48 -3.67
N THR A 56 -5.99 -6.09 -2.60
CA THR A 56 -7.37 -5.85 -2.14
C THR A 56 -7.56 -4.41 -1.70
N GLN A 57 -6.64 -3.86 -0.91
CA GLN A 57 -6.74 -2.49 -0.40
C GLN A 57 -6.56 -1.42 -1.48
N LEU A 58 -5.68 -1.68 -2.44
CA LEU A 58 -5.46 -0.81 -3.60
C LEU A 58 -6.46 -1.06 -4.75
N GLN A 59 -7.39 -2.02 -4.58
CA GLN A 59 -8.36 -2.43 -5.60
C GLN A 59 -7.69 -2.83 -6.93
N LEU A 60 -6.53 -3.47 -6.83
CA LEU A 60 -5.78 -4.01 -7.97
C LEU A 60 -6.40 -5.34 -8.38
N ASN A 61 -7.29 -5.28 -9.37
CA ASN A 61 -7.86 -6.46 -10.01
C ASN A 61 -6.94 -6.90 -11.16
N ASP A 62 -5.84 -7.57 -10.83
CA ASP A 62 -4.95 -8.19 -11.84
C ASP A 62 -5.56 -9.47 -12.45
N VAL A 63 -6.64 -10.00 -11.85
CA VAL A 63 -7.27 -11.28 -12.23
C VAL A 63 -8.01 -11.20 -13.58
N ASP A 64 -8.38 -10.00 -14.04
CA ASP A 64 -9.19 -9.83 -15.27
C ASP A 64 -8.78 -8.65 -16.16
N ARG A 65 -7.60 -8.06 -15.98
CA ARG A 65 -7.24 -6.84 -16.72
C ARG A 65 -5.99 -7.02 -17.58
N LEU A 66 -6.20 -7.58 -18.78
CA LEU A 66 -5.75 -6.84 -19.96
C LEU A 66 -6.38 -5.45 -19.81
N TYR A 67 -5.66 -4.48 -19.25
CA TYR A 67 -6.03 -3.09 -19.46
C TYR A 67 -5.91 -2.89 -20.97
N GLU A 68 -7.02 -3.03 -21.70
CA GLU A 68 -7.14 -2.43 -23.03
C GLU A 68 -7.10 -0.93 -22.80
N PHE A 69 -5.88 -0.40 -22.64
CA PHE A 69 -5.63 1.00 -22.83
C PHE A 69 -6.06 1.31 -24.25
N THR A 70 -7.13 2.09 -24.39
CA THR A 70 -7.46 2.59 -25.71
C THR A 70 -6.33 3.52 -26.15
N LEU A 71 -6.14 3.67 -27.47
CA LEU A 71 -5.18 4.66 -27.98
C LEU A 71 -5.42 6.05 -27.38
N ILE A 72 -6.68 6.38 -27.06
CA ILE A 72 -7.07 7.64 -26.44
C ILE A 72 -6.49 7.77 -25.02
N ASP A 73 -6.59 6.72 -24.20
CA ASP A 73 -6.04 6.72 -22.84
C ASP A 73 -4.51 6.88 -22.83
N VAL A 74 -3.83 6.29 -23.82
CA VAL A 74 -2.38 6.44 -23.99
C VAL A 74 -2.02 7.87 -24.40
N LEU A 75 -2.74 8.44 -25.37
CA LEU A 75 -2.49 9.80 -25.86
C LEU A 75 -2.78 10.86 -24.78
N ASP A 76 -3.81 10.65 -23.95
CA ASP A 76 -4.11 11.55 -22.83
C ASP A 76 -3.01 11.48 -21.76
N GLY A 77 -2.54 10.27 -21.44
CA GLY A 77 -1.38 10.07 -20.55
C GLY A 77 -0.11 10.75 -21.08
N MET A 78 0.16 10.64 -22.38
CA MET A 78 1.31 11.31 -23.03
C MET A 78 1.20 12.84 -22.94
N ARG A 79 0.00 13.39 -23.11
CA ARG A 79 -0.24 14.83 -22.99
C ARG A 79 0.00 15.34 -21.57
N VAL A 80 -0.39 14.58 -20.55
CA VAL A 80 -0.17 14.91 -19.14
C VAL A 80 1.32 15.02 -18.79
N ILE A 81 2.17 14.21 -19.43
CA ILE A 81 3.63 14.25 -19.24
C ILE A 81 4.36 15.18 -20.23
N GLY A 82 3.62 15.95 -21.03
CA GLY A 82 4.17 16.98 -21.92
C GLY A 82 4.74 16.44 -23.23
N TYR A 83 4.43 15.20 -23.62
CA TYR A 83 4.74 14.72 -24.96
C TYR A 83 3.75 15.31 -25.97
N PRO A 84 4.22 15.88 -27.10
CA PRO A 84 3.34 16.31 -28.17
C PRO A 84 2.70 15.08 -28.82
N THR A 85 1.38 15.07 -28.88
CA THR A 85 0.56 14.04 -29.54
C THR A 85 0.04 14.50 -30.89
#